data_AF-A0A5C1M8Q9-F1
#
_entry.id   AF-A0A5C1M8Q9-F1
#
_cell.length_a   1.000
_cell.length_b   1.000
_cell.length_c   1.000
_cell.angle_alpha   90.00
_cell.angle_beta   90.00
_cell.angle_gamma   90.00
#
_symmetry.space_group_name_H-M   'P 1'
#
loop_
_entity.id
_entity.type
_entity.pdbx_description
1 polymer ?
#
loop_
_entity_poly.entity_id
_entity_poly.type
_entity_poly.pdbx_seq_one_letter_code
_entity_poly.pdbx_strand_id
1 'polypeptide(L)'
;MERFINIRHVIAAQMTTPEDNPLVSDTTRMMDVWFGGPVVRKQLFKKVSKVEQEAFVAALRERGFIQSGNLLVDPAAILFAEMEHQLVGGVITIGFGDNNRPVELKVKAQAFTEMAAKL
;
A
#
# COMPACT_ATOMS: atom_id res chain seq x y z
N MET A 1 -19.32 3.06 -13.65
CA MET A 1 -19.05 4.09 -12.62
C MET A 1 -17.56 4.26 -12.59
N GLU A 2 -17.04 5.31 -13.21
CA GLU A 2 -15.61 5.61 -13.16
C GLU A 2 -15.28 6.27 -11.83
N ARG A 3 -14.20 5.82 -11.18
CA ARG A 3 -13.69 6.40 -9.93
C ARG A 3 -12.38 7.10 -10.24
N PHE A 4 -12.24 8.33 -9.77
CA PHE A 4 -11.01 9.09 -9.93
C PHE A 4 -10.27 9.11 -8.59
N ILE A 5 -9.17 8.36 -8.51
CA ILE A 5 -8.28 8.38 -7.35
C ILE A 5 -7.14 9.34 -7.67
N ASN A 6 -7.00 10.41 -6.89
CA ASN A 6 -5.86 11.29 -7.02
C ASN A 6 -4.62 10.60 -6.46
N ILE A 7 -3.89 9.91 -7.34
CA ILE A 7 -2.71 9.12 -6.97
C ILE A 7 -1.67 9.95 -6.22
N ARG A 8 -1.58 11.27 -6.47
CA ARG A 8 -0.59 12.16 -5.84
C ARG A 8 -0.66 12.17 -4.31
N HIS A 9 -1.84 11.91 -3.73
CA HIS A 9 -2.02 11.84 -2.28
C HIS A 9 -1.96 10.42 -1.72
N VAL A 10 -1.87 9.39 -2.56
CA VAL A 10 -1.68 8.02 -2.11
C VAL A 10 -0.29 7.92 -1.51
N ILE A 11 -0.16 7.23 -0.37
CA ILE A 11 1.11 6.94 0.31
C ILE A 11 1.33 5.44 0.53
N ALA A 12 0.26 4.64 0.50
CA ALA A 12 0.34 3.19 0.41
C ALA A 12 -0.92 2.63 -0.22
N ALA A 13 -0.83 1.44 -0.80
CA ALA A 13 -1.99 0.71 -1.29
C ALA A 13 -1.78 -0.79 -1.22
N GLN A 14 -2.77 -1.53 -0.75
CA GLN A 14 -2.76 -2.98 -0.64
C GLN A 14 -3.83 -3.56 -1.54
N MET A 15 -3.42 -4.41 -2.46
CA MET A 15 -4.30 -5.10 -3.39
C MET A 15 -4.78 -6.39 -2.74
N THR A 16 -6.07 -6.72 -2.90
CA THR A 16 -6.58 -8.04 -2.55
C THR A 16 -6.78 -8.83 -3.84
N THR A 17 -6.12 -9.97 -3.97
CA THR A 17 -6.26 -10.89 -5.09
C THR A 17 -7.09 -12.12 -4.69
N PRO A 18 -7.51 -12.99 -5.64
CA PRO A 18 -8.24 -14.22 -5.34
C PRO A 18 -7.43 -15.19 -4.48
N GLU A 19 -6.10 -15.17 -4.63
CA GLU A 19 -5.18 -15.94 -3.80
C GLU A 19 -5.24 -15.50 -2.33
N ASP A 20 -5.45 -14.20 -2.08
CA ASP A 20 -5.63 -13.65 -0.73
C ASP A 20 -7.05 -13.87 -0.19
N ASN A 21 -8.06 -13.83 -1.07
CA ASN A 21 -9.47 -13.99 -0.72
C ASN A 21 -10.26 -14.64 -1.87
N PRO A 22 -10.69 -15.91 -1.74
CA PRO A 22 -11.40 -16.63 -2.79
C PRO A 22 -12.75 -16.02 -3.22
N LEU A 23 -13.33 -15.13 -2.42
CA LEU A 23 -14.56 -14.40 -2.75
C LEU A 23 -14.31 -13.26 -3.76
N VAL A 24 -13.05 -12.89 -3.98
CA VAL A 24 -12.63 -11.94 -4.99
C VAL A 24 -12.37 -12.69 -6.29
N SER A 25 -12.90 -12.18 -7.40
CA SER A 25 -12.61 -12.65 -8.75
C SER A 25 -11.91 -11.56 -9.56
N ASP A 26 -11.50 -11.88 -10.80
CA ASP A 26 -10.88 -10.91 -11.72
C ASP A 26 -11.81 -9.74 -12.05
N THR A 27 -13.12 -9.92 -11.87
CA THR A 27 -14.14 -8.89 -12.09
C THR A 27 -14.56 -8.17 -10.80
N THR A 28 -14.09 -8.61 -9.62
CA THR A 28 -14.53 -8.07 -8.32
C THR A 28 -13.37 -7.77 -7.34
N ARG A 29 -12.20 -7.36 -7.86
CA ARG A 29 -11.03 -6.98 -7.05
C ARG A 29 -11.36 -5.95 -5.97
N MET A 30 -10.53 -5.95 -4.93
CA MET A 30 -10.56 -4.97 -3.86
C MET A 30 -9.16 -4.37 -3.67
N MET A 31 -9.13 -3.13 -3.18
CA MET A 31 -7.89 -2.48 -2.77
C MET A 31 -8.16 -1.60 -1.55
N ASP A 32 -7.26 -1.67 -0.59
CA ASP A 32 -7.16 -0.70 0.49
C ASP A 32 -6.15 0.36 0.08
N VAL A 33 -6.51 1.63 0.17
CA VAL A 33 -5.64 2.75 -0.20
C VAL A 33 -5.50 3.70 0.97
N TRP A 34 -4.27 4.06 1.30
CA TRP A 34 -3.93 5.04 2.32
C TRP A 34 -3.56 6.36 1.65
N PHE A 35 -4.22 7.43 2.09
CA PHE A 35 -3.96 8.79 1.65
C PHE A 35 -3.20 9.55 2.74
N GLY A 36 -2.15 10.25 2.33
CA GLY A 36 -1.38 11.15 3.18
C GLY A 36 -2.09 12.48 3.40
N GLY A 37 -1.59 13.23 4.40
CA GLY A 37 -2.16 14.49 4.83
C GLY A 37 -1.84 14.72 6.32
N PRO A 38 -2.47 15.70 6.98
CA PRO A 38 -2.35 15.90 8.42
C PRO A 38 -2.69 14.65 9.23
N VAL A 39 -3.56 13.81 8.67
CA VAL A 39 -3.95 12.51 9.20
C VAL A 39 -3.96 11.51 8.04
N VAL A 40 -3.43 10.32 8.27
CA VAL A 40 -3.46 9.22 7.31
C VAL A 40 -4.85 8.60 7.29
N ARG A 41 -5.46 8.53 6.09
CA ARG A 41 -6.80 7.98 5.91
C ARG A 41 -6.78 6.75 5.02
N LYS A 42 -7.38 5.66 5.53
CA LYS A 42 -7.57 4.41 4.79
C LYS A 42 -8.96 4.39 4.14
N GLN A 43 -9.03 4.07 2.85
CA GLN A 43 -10.27 3.85 2.12
C GLN A 43 -10.25 2.48 1.44
N LEU A 44 -11.30 1.70 1.67
CA LEU A 44 -11.54 0.45 0.94
C LEU A 44 -12.28 0.74 -0.36
N PHE A 45 -11.72 0.29 -1.47
CA PHE A 45 -12.35 0.28 -2.78
C PHE A 45 -12.78 -1.16 -3.13
N LYS A 46 -14.05 -1.32 -3.47
CA LYS A 46 -14.66 -2.61 -3.83
C LYS A 46 -15.10 -2.63 -5.29
N LYS A 47 -15.22 -3.83 -5.87
CA LYS A 47 -15.67 -4.02 -7.26
C LYS A 47 -14.78 -3.21 -8.22
N VAL A 48 -13.47 -3.35 -8.03
CA VAL A 48 -12.48 -2.85 -8.99
C VAL A 48 -12.24 -3.96 -10.00
N SER A 49 -12.13 -3.64 -11.28
CA SER A 49 -11.72 -4.64 -12.27
C SER A 49 -10.23 -4.92 -12.15
N LYS A 50 -9.79 -6.10 -12.62
CA LYS A 50 -8.36 -6.41 -12.73
C LYS A 50 -7.59 -5.35 -13.52
N VAL A 51 -8.13 -4.89 -14.64
CA VAL A 51 -7.48 -3.89 -15.51
C VAL A 51 -7.29 -2.56 -14.78
N GLU A 52 -8.30 -2.08 -14.05
CA GLU A 52 -8.17 -0.85 -13.24
C GLU A 52 -7.15 -1.02 -12.12
N GLN A 53 -7.13 -2.18 -11.45
CA GLN A 53 -6.18 -2.48 -10.38
C GLN A 53 -4.74 -2.51 -10.91
N GLU A 54 -4.51 -3.17 -12.05
CA GLU A 54 -3.19 -3.27 -12.69
C GLU A 54 -2.70 -1.90 -13.18
N ALA A 55 -3.58 -1.09 -13.78
CA ALA A 55 -3.26 0.28 -14.18
C ALA A 55 -2.89 1.16 -12.98
N PHE A 56 -3.63 1.03 -11.87
CA PHE A 56 -3.33 1.74 -10.62
C PHE A 56 -1.97 1.32 -10.04
N VAL A 57 -1.68 0.02 -10.01
CA VAL A 57 -0.37 -0.51 -9.58
C VAL A 57 0.77 0.03 -10.45
N ALA A 58 0.60 0.04 -11.77
CA ALA A 58 1.60 0.55 -12.70
C ALA A 58 1.89 2.04 -12.44
N ALA A 59 0.86 2.87 -12.28
CA ALA A 59 1.00 4.29 -12.00
C ALA A 59 1.71 4.59 -10.67
N LEU A 60 1.48 3.77 -9.62
CA LEU A 60 2.20 3.92 -8.35
C LEU A 60 3.68 3.51 -8.48
N ARG A 61 3.97 2.42 -9.19
CA ARG A 61 5.36 1.99 -9.43
C ARG A 61 6.16 3.01 -10.24
N GLU A 62 5.55 3.61 -11.26
CA GLU A 62 6.17 4.69 -12.04
C GLU A 62 6.56 5.90 -11.17
N ARG A 63 5.80 6.13 -10.09
CA ARG A 63 6.10 7.16 -9.08
C ARG A 63 7.12 6.74 -8.03
N GLY A 64 7.71 5.55 -8.14
CA GLY A 64 8.77 5.07 -7.24
C GLY A 64 8.27 4.32 -6.00
N PHE A 65 6.99 3.93 -5.96
CA PHE A 65 6.48 3.08 -4.88
C PHE A 65 7.20 1.74 -4.87
N ILE A 66 7.51 1.25 -3.67
CA ILE A 66 8.18 -0.02 -3.45
C ILE A 66 7.13 -1.09 -3.22
N GLN A 67 7.31 -2.25 -3.85
CA GLN A 67 6.39 -3.36 -3.72
C GLN A 67 6.84 -4.36 -2.64
N SER A 68 5.91 -4.70 -1.75
CA SER A 68 6.02 -5.75 -0.75
C SER A 68 4.86 -6.74 -0.88
N GLY A 69 5.01 -7.76 -1.74
CA GLY A 69 3.90 -8.68 -2.03
C GLY A 69 2.74 -7.95 -2.71
N ASN A 70 1.57 -7.91 -2.08
CA ASN A 70 0.39 -7.19 -2.55
C ASN A 70 0.30 -5.73 -2.06
N LEU A 71 1.26 -5.29 -1.24
CA LEU A 71 1.38 -3.92 -0.74
C LEU A 71 2.34 -3.10 -1.63
N LEU A 72 1.97 -1.84 -1.88
CA LEU A 72 2.82 -0.79 -2.45
C LEU A 72 2.93 0.34 -1.43
N VAL A 73 4.12 0.89 -1.25
CA VAL A 73 4.40 1.95 -0.27
C VAL A 73 5.24 3.05 -0.91
N ASP A 74 4.88 4.30 -0.65
CA ASP A 74 5.72 5.46 -0.94
C ASP A 74 6.85 5.54 0.10
N PRO A 75 8.13 5.33 -0.28
CA PRO A 75 9.23 5.45 0.67
C PRO A 75 9.31 6.84 1.31
N ALA A 76 8.92 7.90 0.61
CA ALA A 76 8.98 9.27 1.14
C ALA A 76 7.95 9.54 2.25
N ALA A 77 6.95 8.66 2.41
CA ALA A 77 5.94 8.77 3.45
C ALA A 77 6.29 7.98 4.74
N ILE A 78 7.37 7.20 4.74
CA ILE A 78 7.78 6.39 5.89
C ILE A 78 8.39 7.32 6.96
N LEU A 79 7.80 7.29 8.15
CA LEU A 79 8.31 8.03 9.32
C LEU A 79 9.31 7.20 10.12
N PHE A 80 9.08 5.89 10.19
CA PHE A 80 9.88 4.95 10.97
C PHE A 80 9.76 3.55 10.37
N ALA A 81 10.84 2.79 10.42
CA ALA A 81 10.89 1.40 9.96
C ALA A 81 11.66 0.54 10.96
N GLU A 82 11.08 -0.58 11.37
CA GLU A 82 11.68 -1.55 12.28
C GLU A 82 11.72 -2.93 11.65
N MET A 83 12.90 -3.53 11.57
CA MET A 83 13.05 -4.90 11.09
C MET A 83 12.73 -5.86 12.23
N GLU A 84 11.70 -6.71 12.06
CA GLU A 84 11.38 -7.77 13.02
C GLU A 84 12.40 -8.92 12.91
N HIS A 85 12.62 -9.42 11.69
CA HIS A 85 13.58 -10.49 11.41
C HIS A 85 13.99 -10.49 9.93
N GLN A 86 15.28 -10.72 9.62
CA GLN A 86 15.81 -10.65 8.24
C GLN A 86 15.13 -11.59 7.24
N LEU A 87 14.52 -12.70 7.70
CA LEU A 87 13.77 -13.63 6.84
C LEU A 87 12.28 -13.28 6.69
N VAL A 88 11.71 -12.55 7.65
CA VAL A 88 10.27 -12.28 7.72
C VAL A 88 9.96 -10.89 7.16
N GLY A 89 10.80 -9.92 7.49
CA GLY A 89 10.63 -8.52 7.18
C GLY A 89 10.43 -7.69 8.43
N GLY A 90 9.61 -6.65 8.32
CA GLY A 90 9.47 -5.65 9.38
C GLY A 90 8.16 -4.88 9.30
N VAL A 91 8.09 -3.86 10.14
CA VAL A 91 6.96 -2.94 10.24
C VAL A 91 7.43 -1.55 9.87
N ILE A 92 6.63 -0.84 9.08
CA ILE A 92 6.83 0.57 8.77
C ILE A 92 5.67 1.39 9.32
N THR A 93 5.96 2.61 9.77
CA THR A 93 4.95 3.61 10.14
C THR A 93 4.88 4.67 9.05
N ILE A 94 3.71 4.87 8.46
CA ILE A 94 3.49 5.81 7.34
C ILE A 94 2.72 7.07 7.75
N GLY A 95 2.60 7.31 9.06
CA GLY A 95 1.87 8.43 9.64
C GLY A 95 0.96 8.01 10.79
N PHE A 96 0.03 8.89 11.15
CA PHE A 96 -0.90 8.69 12.27
C PHE A 96 -2.34 8.82 11.77
N GLY A 97 -3.23 7.96 12.26
CA GLY A 97 -4.66 7.98 11.96
C GLY A 97 -5.44 9.02 12.79
N ASP A 98 -6.75 9.14 12.56
CA ASP A 98 -7.60 10.18 13.20
C ASP A 98 -7.66 10.06 14.75
N ASN A 99 -7.24 8.92 15.31
CA ASN A 99 -7.14 8.67 16.76
C ASN A 99 -5.70 8.80 17.30
N ASN A 100 -4.80 9.43 16.55
CA ASN A 100 -3.38 9.58 16.86
C ASN A 100 -2.62 8.26 17.06
N ARG A 101 -3.16 7.14 16.56
CA ARG A 101 -2.44 5.86 16.54
C ARG A 101 -1.57 5.78 15.28
N PRO A 102 -0.36 5.21 15.38
CA PRO A 102 0.48 5.01 14.21
C PRO A 102 -0.23 4.08 13.21
N VAL A 103 -0.11 4.41 11.94
CA VAL A 103 -0.56 3.56 10.84
C VAL A 103 0.62 2.70 10.41
N GLU A 104 0.59 1.47 10.90
CA GLU A 104 1.65 0.49 10.71
C GLU A 104 1.31 -0.50 9.60
N LEU A 105 2.29 -0.78 8.74
CA LEU A 105 2.18 -1.74 7.65
C LEU A 105 3.30 -2.76 7.73
N LYS A 106 2.95 -4.04 7.51
CA LYS A 106 3.94 -5.12 7.43
C LYS A 106 4.54 -5.18 6.04
N VAL A 107 5.87 -5.21 5.99
CA VAL A 107 6.63 -5.32 4.75
C VAL A 107 7.55 -6.53 4.79
N LYS A 108 7.74 -7.18 3.64
CA LYS A 108 8.64 -8.33 3.49
C LYS A 108 10.09 -7.87 3.51
N ALA A 109 11.01 -8.74 3.92
CA ALA A 109 12.43 -8.44 4.07
C ALA A 109 13.08 -7.77 2.85
N GLN A 110 12.82 -8.28 1.64
CA GLN A 110 13.38 -7.68 0.42
C GLN A 110 12.92 -6.23 0.22
N ALA A 111 11.62 -5.98 0.40
CA ALA A 111 11.04 -4.65 0.26
C ALA A 111 11.53 -3.70 1.37
N PHE A 112 11.73 -4.22 2.58
CA PHE A 112 12.32 -3.46 3.68
C PHE A 112 13.74 -3.00 3.33
N THR A 113 14.59 -3.90 2.82
CA THR A 113 15.96 -3.54 2.40
C THR A 113 15.95 -2.48 1.29
N GLU A 114 15.03 -2.60 0.33
CA GLU A 114 14.86 -1.58 -0.72
C GLU A 114 14.39 -0.23 -0.16
N MET A 115 13.46 -0.23 0.81
CA MET A 115 13.00 0.97 1.50
C MET A 115 14.15 1.64 2.25
N ALA A 116 14.89 0.88 3.06
CA ALA A 116 15.99 1.40 3.87
C ALA A 116 17.10 2.04 3.02
N ALA A 117 17.31 1.59 1.78
CA ALA A 117 18.28 2.21 0.86
C ALA A 117 17.81 3.54 0.26
N LYS A 118 16.52 3.89 0.39
CA LYS A 118 15.90 5.09 -0.17
C LYS A 118 15.47 6.11 0.89
N LEU A 119 15.62 5.78 2.18
CA LEU A 119 15.42 6.68 3.33
C LEU A 119 16.73 7.40 3.67
#